data_AF-A0AA41DBA5-F1
#
_entry.id   AF-A0AA41DBA5-F1
#
_cell.length_a   1.000
_cell.length_b   1.000
_cell.length_c   1.000
_cell.angle_alpha   90.00
_cell.angle_beta   90.00
_cell.angle_gamma   90.00
#
_symmetry.space_group_name_H-M   'P 1'
#
loop_
_entity.id
_entity.type
_entity.pdbx_description
1 polymer ?
#
loop_
_entity_poly.entity_id
_entity_poly.type
_entity_poly.pdbx_seq_one_letter_code
_entity_poly.pdbx_strand_id
1 'polypeptide(L)'
;MIGIRIVAMVGFVVLTGCSKPAPSDPPTQQEVHSADSGVSTGQLGRHRYRCDDGSRLLIDYKDDGLRLDLRDGNDTPPRILSAPTQRLQYVGDGITATFSGKQLTIIEGTSRTRTCVQEGSK
;
A
#
# COMPACT_ATOMS: atom_id res chain seq x y z
N MET A 1 6.08 -69.45 -24.01
CA MET A 1 6.35 -68.20 -23.25
C MET A 1 5.03 -67.66 -22.72
N ILE A 2 4.71 -67.92 -21.44
CA ILE A 2 3.57 -67.32 -20.74
C ILE A 2 4.12 -66.95 -19.35
N GLY A 3 4.37 -65.67 -19.13
CA GLY A 3 4.85 -65.14 -17.86
C GLY A 3 3.70 -64.53 -17.08
N ILE A 4 3.25 -65.22 -16.04
CA ILE A 4 2.28 -64.71 -15.06
C ILE A 4 3.03 -63.73 -14.14
N ARG A 5 2.66 -62.45 -14.16
CA ARG A 5 3.19 -61.41 -13.28
C ARG A 5 2.36 -61.36 -11.99
N ILE A 6 3.05 -61.59 -10.89
CA ILE A 6 2.58 -61.55 -9.50
C ILE A 6 2.39 -60.10 -9.04
N VAL A 7 1.20 -59.84 -8.48
CA VAL A 7 0.85 -59.09 -7.25
C VAL A 7 1.58 -57.78 -6.93
N ALA A 8 0.81 -56.70 -6.66
CA ALA A 8 0.87 -55.95 -5.39
C ALA A 8 -0.17 -54.81 -5.33
N MET A 9 -0.96 -54.83 -4.25
CA MET A 9 -1.76 -53.73 -3.69
C MET A 9 -0.98 -52.42 -3.59
N VAL A 10 -1.60 -51.29 -3.96
CA VAL A 10 -1.39 -50.01 -3.27
C VAL A 10 -2.71 -49.25 -3.21
N GLY A 11 -3.31 -49.20 -2.02
CA GLY A 11 -4.42 -48.31 -1.72
C GLY A 11 -3.93 -46.86 -1.62
N PHE A 12 -4.53 -45.96 -2.38
CA PHE A 12 -4.32 -44.53 -2.22
C PHE A 12 -5.25 -44.01 -1.12
N VAL A 13 -4.70 -43.80 0.07
CA VAL A 13 -5.32 -42.97 1.11
C VAL A 13 -5.18 -41.53 0.65
N VAL A 14 -6.29 -40.92 0.20
CA VAL A 14 -6.33 -39.50 -0.12
C VAL A 14 -6.49 -38.73 1.18
N LEU A 15 -5.37 -38.31 1.77
CA LEU A 15 -5.36 -37.30 2.83
C LEU A 15 -5.68 -35.95 2.17
N THR A 16 -6.94 -35.51 2.23
CA THR A 16 -7.30 -34.11 1.94
C THR A 16 -6.80 -33.23 3.08
N GLY A 17 -5.49 -32.95 3.07
CA GLY A 17 -4.90 -31.91 3.90
C GLY A 17 -5.29 -30.55 3.31
N CYS A 18 -6.41 -29.98 3.76
CA CYS A 18 -6.67 -28.56 3.56
C CYS A 18 -5.58 -27.77 4.30
N SER A 19 -4.49 -27.46 3.60
CA SER A 19 -3.52 -26.48 4.07
C SER A 19 -4.22 -25.13 4.09
N LYS A 20 -4.71 -24.74 5.27
CA LYS A 20 -5.21 -23.40 5.54
C LYS A 20 -4.04 -22.46 5.19
N PRO A 21 -4.20 -21.51 4.25
CA PRO A 21 -3.14 -20.54 3.97
C PRO A 21 -2.75 -19.88 5.28
N ALA A 22 -1.45 -19.77 5.53
CA ALA A 22 -0.93 -18.99 6.65
C ALA A 22 -1.58 -17.60 6.61
N PRO A 23 -1.87 -16.97 7.75
CA PRO A 23 -2.39 -15.61 7.76
C PRO A 23 -1.41 -14.74 6.95
N SER A 24 -1.87 -14.23 5.81
CA SER A 24 -1.12 -13.23 5.05
C SER A 24 -0.82 -12.08 6.00
N ASP A 25 0.41 -11.56 5.96
CA ASP A 25 0.73 -10.31 6.64
C ASP A 25 -0.34 -9.26 6.30
N PRO A 26 -0.72 -8.38 7.26
CA PRO A 26 -1.68 -7.33 6.97
C PRO A 26 -1.20 -6.55 5.74
N PRO A 27 -2.08 -6.29 4.76
CA PRO A 27 -1.68 -5.69 3.50
C PRO A 27 -0.99 -4.37 3.77
N THR A 28 0.07 -4.10 3.01
CA THR A 28 0.75 -2.81 3.09
C THR A 28 -0.23 -1.70 2.72
N GLN A 29 -0.01 -0.48 3.23
CA GLN A 29 -0.83 0.66 2.82
C GLN A 29 -0.79 0.88 1.30
N GLN A 30 0.30 0.46 0.66
CA GLN A 30 0.40 0.49 -0.79
C GLN A 30 -0.54 -0.51 -1.45
N GLU A 31 -0.61 -1.77 -1.00
CA GLU A 31 -1.60 -2.74 -1.51
C GLU A 31 -3.04 -2.29 -1.26
N VAL A 32 -3.30 -1.62 -0.14
CA VAL A 32 -4.61 -1.01 0.14
C VAL A 32 -4.92 0.11 -0.85
N HIS A 33 -3.92 0.90 -1.24
CA HIS A 33 -4.06 2.04 -2.15
C HIS A 33 -3.77 1.73 -3.63
N SER A 34 -3.24 0.56 -3.99
CA SER A 34 -3.14 0.12 -5.39
C SER A 34 -4.54 -0.03 -5.99
N ALA A 35 -5.53 -0.44 -5.18
CA ALA A 35 -6.93 -0.44 -5.58
C ALA A 35 -7.49 0.97 -5.85
N ASP A 36 -6.98 1.98 -5.13
CA ASP A 36 -7.36 3.39 -5.31
C ASP A 36 -6.68 4.03 -6.54
N SER A 37 -5.60 3.43 -7.04
CA SER A 37 -4.77 3.99 -8.12
C SER A 37 -5.34 3.78 -9.53
N GLY A 38 -6.35 2.90 -9.67
CA GLY A 38 -6.94 2.53 -10.97
C GLY A 38 -7.93 3.54 -11.58
N VAL A 39 -8.16 4.70 -10.96
CA VAL A 39 -9.22 5.64 -11.38
C VAL A 39 -8.63 6.99 -11.81
N SER A 40 -8.59 7.23 -13.12
CA SER A 40 -8.03 8.44 -13.75
C SER A 40 -8.74 9.76 -13.40
N THR A 41 -9.81 9.75 -12.59
CA THR A 41 -10.58 10.96 -12.23
C THR A 41 -10.03 11.68 -11.00
N GLY A 42 -9.05 11.12 -10.27
CA GLY A 42 -8.41 11.77 -9.11
C GLY A 42 -9.34 12.06 -7.92
N GLN A 43 -10.61 11.64 -7.99
CA GLN A 43 -11.64 11.90 -6.98
C GLN A 43 -11.92 10.67 -6.10
N LEU A 44 -11.61 9.47 -6.59
CA LEU A 44 -11.49 8.23 -5.82
C LEU A 44 -9.99 7.94 -5.70
N GLY A 45 -9.48 7.84 -4.47
CA GLY A 45 -8.04 7.77 -4.17
C GLY A 45 -7.41 9.06 -3.64
N ARG A 46 -8.18 10.15 -3.55
CA ARG A 46 -7.81 11.36 -2.80
C ARG A 46 -8.12 11.18 -1.31
N HIS A 47 -7.10 11.20 -0.49
CA HIS A 47 -7.22 11.06 0.96
C HIS A 47 -6.91 12.38 1.65
N ARG A 48 -7.75 12.75 2.62
CA ARG A 48 -7.55 13.95 3.45
C ARG A 48 -6.76 13.59 4.68
N TYR A 49 -5.78 14.40 5.02
CA TYR A 49 -4.98 14.27 6.23
C TYR A 49 -5.04 15.56 7.02
N ARG A 50 -5.08 15.44 8.35
CA ARG A 50 -4.96 16.55 9.28
C ARG A 50 -3.65 16.45 10.04
N CYS A 51 -2.86 17.52 10.00
CA CYS A 51 -1.55 17.57 10.62
C CYS A 51 -1.61 18.13 12.05
N ASP A 52 -0.58 17.81 12.83
CA ASP A 52 -0.34 18.30 14.20
C ASP A 52 -0.18 19.82 14.28
N ASP A 53 0.36 20.45 13.24
CA ASP A 53 0.43 21.91 13.05
C ASP A 53 -0.93 22.57 12.70
N GLY A 54 -2.00 21.79 12.59
CA GLY A 54 -3.35 22.26 12.26
C GLY A 54 -3.63 22.39 10.76
N SER A 55 -2.63 22.20 9.90
CA SER A 55 -2.79 22.20 8.44
C SER A 55 -3.55 20.96 7.95
N ARG A 56 -4.03 21.03 6.70
CA ARG A 56 -4.66 19.91 6.00
C ARG A 56 -3.90 19.60 4.72
N LEU A 57 -3.82 18.33 4.39
CA LEU A 57 -3.22 17.85 3.15
C LEU A 57 -4.19 16.97 2.38
N LEU A 58 -4.06 17.03 1.06
CA LEU A 58 -4.70 16.12 0.13
C LEU A 58 -3.60 15.27 -0.50
N ILE A 59 -3.76 13.95 -0.42
CA ILE A 59 -2.86 12.97 -1.01
C ILE A 59 -3.64 12.22 -2.09
N ASP A 60 -3.19 12.32 -3.34
CA ASP A 60 -3.69 11.48 -4.42
C ASP A 60 -2.68 10.35 -4.67
N TYR A 61 -3.10 9.09 -4.52
CA TYR A 61 -2.28 7.93 -4.89
C TYR A 61 -2.36 7.68 -6.40
N LYS A 62 -1.22 7.41 -7.02
CA LYS A 62 -1.07 7.17 -8.46
C LYS A 62 -0.07 6.06 -8.72
N ASP A 63 -0.05 5.57 -9.96
CA ASP A 63 0.89 4.57 -10.45
C ASP A 63 0.94 3.34 -9.52
N ASP A 64 -0.22 2.73 -9.28
CA ASP A 64 -0.39 1.57 -8.37
C ASP A 64 0.10 1.81 -6.94
N GLY A 65 0.07 3.06 -6.50
CA GLY A 65 0.49 3.52 -5.20
C GLY A 65 1.99 3.81 -5.12
N LEU A 66 2.73 3.85 -6.24
CA LEU A 66 4.15 4.21 -6.25
C LEU A 66 4.40 5.71 -6.37
N ARG A 67 3.38 6.51 -6.70
CA ARG A 67 3.44 7.97 -6.75
C ARG A 67 2.38 8.60 -5.85
N LEU A 68 2.76 9.68 -5.18
CA LEU A 68 1.85 10.57 -4.48
C LEU A 68 1.89 11.96 -5.10
N ASP A 69 0.72 12.52 -5.33
CA ASP A 69 0.55 13.96 -5.49
C ASP A 69 0.15 14.54 -4.13
N LEU A 70 1.06 15.29 -3.51
CA LEU A 70 0.83 15.93 -2.21
C LEU A 70 0.43 17.40 -2.41
N ARG A 71 -0.72 17.80 -1.88
CA ARG A 71 -1.27 19.16 -2.04
C ARG A 71 -1.65 19.78 -0.69
N ASP A 72 -1.32 21.05 -0.49
CA ASP A 72 -1.77 21.84 0.67
C ASP A 72 -3.21 22.38 0.53
N GLY A 73 -3.83 22.20 -0.65
CA GLY A 73 -5.19 22.63 -0.95
C GLY A 73 -5.66 22.11 -2.32
N ASN A 74 -6.95 22.27 -2.64
CA ASN A 74 -7.51 21.75 -3.90
C ASN A 74 -6.89 22.43 -5.14
N ASP A 75 -6.63 23.73 -5.06
CA ASP A 75 -6.12 24.54 -6.18
C ASP A 75 -4.60 24.72 -6.16
N THR A 76 -3.92 24.06 -5.24
CA THR A 76 -2.45 24.10 -5.13
C THR A 76 -1.84 23.06 -6.09
N PRO A 77 -0.80 23.43 -6.86
CA PRO A 77 -0.02 22.47 -7.63
C PRO A 77 0.51 21.35 -6.73
N PRO A 78 0.47 20.07 -7.18
CA PRO A 78 0.94 18.97 -6.37
C PRO A 78 2.47 18.95 -6.31
N ARG A 79 2.99 18.56 -5.16
CA ARG A 79 4.37 18.14 -4.96
C ARG A 79 4.43 16.63 -5.21
N ILE A 80 5.31 16.20 -6.11
CA ILE A 80 5.29 14.83 -6.62
C ILE A 80 6.32 14.00 -5.86
N LEU A 81 5.85 13.00 -5.13
CA LEU A 81 6.70 12.08 -4.39
C LEU A 81 6.61 10.69 -5.02
N SER A 82 7.75 10.01 -5.15
CA SER A 82 7.80 8.65 -5.68
C SER A 82 8.43 7.70 -4.65
N ALA A 83 7.92 6.48 -4.58
CA ALA A 83 8.50 5.42 -3.76
C ALA A 83 9.52 4.63 -4.60
N PRO A 84 10.78 4.50 -4.17
CA PRO A 84 11.81 3.77 -4.91
C PRO A 84 11.62 2.24 -4.90
N THR A 85 10.87 1.70 -3.93
CA THR A 85 10.47 0.28 -3.83
C THR A 85 9.10 0.19 -3.17
N GLN A 86 8.53 -1.02 -3.03
CA GLN A 86 7.23 -1.27 -2.35
C GLN A 86 7.23 -1.01 -0.82
N ARG A 87 8.02 -0.04 -0.35
CA ARG A 87 8.13 0.31 1.06
C ARG A 87 7.68 1.74 1.30
N LEU A 88 7.18 1.94 2.52
CA LEU A 88 6.35 3.02 3.06
C LEU A 88 6.89 4.47 2.93
N GLN A 89 7.99 4.70 2.22
CA GLN A 89 8.66 5.98 2.08
C GLN A 89 8.57 6.51 0.64
N TYR A 90 8.11 7.74 0.51
CA TYR A 90 8.02 8.48 -0.74
C TYR A 90 8.92 9.71 -0.67
N VAL A 91 9.64 9.99 -1.75
CA VAL A 91 10.64 11.06 -1.82
C VAL A 91 10.44 11.89 -3.08
N GLY A 92 10.59 13.20 -2.96
CA GLY A 92 10.50 14.16 -4.07
C GLY A 92 10.47 15.59 -3.55
N ASP A 93 10.87 16.56 -4.37
CA ASP A 93 10.80 17.99 -4.05
C ASP A 93 11.43 18.41 -2.70
N GLY A 94 12.48 17.70 -2.24
CA GLY A 94 13.11 17.94 -0.93
C GLY A 94 12.27 17.48 0.26
N ILE A 95 11.29 16.63 0.01
CA ILE A 95 10.33 16.10 0.97
C ILE A 95 10.49 14.60 1.06
N THR A 96 10.43 14.09 2.29
CA THR A 96 10.29 12.67 2.58
C THR A 96 8.97 12.46 3.31
N ALA A 97 8.12 11.60 2.78
CA ALA A 97 6.86 11.21 3.39
C ALA A 97 6.90 9.73 3.75
N THR A 98 6.64 9.39 5.02
CA THR A 98 6.68 8.01 5.52
C THR A 98 5.33 7.64 6.13
N PHE A 99 4.77 6.50 5.71
CA PHE A 99 3.51 5.99 6.25
C PHE A 99 3.72 5.01 7.40
N SER A 100 2.86 5.13 8.41
CA SER A 100 2.66 4.13 9.47
C SER A 100 1.16 3.95 9.66
N GLY A 101 0.60 2.98 8.92
CA GLY A 101 -0.85 2.85 8.80
C GLY A 101 -1.48 4.16 8.31
N LYS A 102 -2.45 4.69 9.07
CA LYS A 102 -3.19 5.92 8.75
C LYS A 102 -2.41 7.21 9.07
N GLN A 103 -1.23 7.08 9.68
CA GLN A 103 -0.36 8.22 9.99
C GLN A 103 0.66 8.42 8.87
N LEU A 104 0.91 9.69 8.57
CA LEU A 104 1.87 10.16 7.59
C LEU A 104 2.83 11.12 8.27
N THR A 105 4.11 10.79 8.32
CA THR A 105 5.17 11.70 8.77
C THR A 105 5.81 12.36 7.56
N ILE A 106 5.83 13.68 7.54
CA ILE A 106 6.41 14.48 6.46
C ILE A 106 7.61 15.22 7.01
N ILE A 107 8.74 15.07 6.34
CA ILE A 107 9.97 15.80 6.60
C ILE A 107 10.24 16.68 5.38
N GLU A 108 10.25 18.00 5.56
CA GLU A 108 10.57 18.98 4.52
C GLU A 108 11.93 19.64 4.81
N GLY A 109 12.81 19.62 3.82
CA GLY A 109 14.18 20.13 3.96
C GLY A 109 14.94 19.40 5.06
N THR A 110 15.74 20.12 5.86
CA THR A 110 16.62 19.51 6.87
C THR A 110 15.97 19.29 8.24
N SER A 111 14.80 19.87 8.56
CA SER A 111 14.27 19.78 9.94
C SER A 111 12.78 20.03 10.14
N ARG A 112 11.99 20.43 9.11
CA ARG A 112 10.56 20.64 9.32
C ARG A 112 9.84 19.31 9.27
N THR A 113 9.51 18.78 10.45
CA THR A 113 8.76 17.53 10.59
C THR A 113 7.34 17.87 11.00
N ARG A 114 6.36 17.27 10.31
CA ARG A 114 4.95 17.31 10.72
C ARG A 114 4.34 15.93 10.62
N THR A 115 3.41 15.65 11.51
CA THR A 115 2.72 14.36 11.58
C THR A 115 1.26 14.57 11.25
N CYS A 116 0.76 13.83 10.26
CA CYS A 116 -0.59 13.95 9.77
C CYS A 116 -1.33 12.62 9.89
N VAL A 117 -2.63 12.68 10.18
CA VAL A 117 -3.49 11.51 10.33
C VAL A 117 -4.62 11.59 9.31
N GLN A 118 -4.89 10.48 8.64
CA GLN A 118 -5.96 10.38 7.65
C GLN A 118 -7.32 10.66 8.31
N GLU A 119 -8.09 11.56 7.72
CA GLU A 119 -9.47 11.84 8.13
C GLU A 119 -10.44 10.87 7.46
N GLY A 120 -11.48 10.43 8.18
CA GLY A 120 -12.65 9.77 7.58
C GLY A 120 -12.55 8.27 7.31
N SER A 121 -11.45 7.59 7.66
CA SER A 121 -11.37 6.13 7.57
C SER A 121 -11.96 5.49 8.84
N LYS A 122 -13.28 5.20 8.83
CA LYS A 122 -13.97 4.42 9.86
C LYS A 122 -13.65 2.93 9.72
#